data_AF-A0A5R9CZZ3-F1
#
_entry.id   AF-A0A5R9CZZ3-F1
#
_cell.length_a   1.000
_cell.length_b   1.000
_cell.length_c   1.000
_cell.angle_alpha   90.00
_cell.angle_beta   90.00
_cell.angle_gamma   90.00
#
_symmetry.space_group_name_H-M   'P 1'
#
loop_
_entity.id
_entity.type
_entity.pdbx_description
1 polymer ?
#
loop_
_entity_poly.entity_id
_entity_poly.type
_entity_poly.pdbx_seq_one_letter_code
_entity_poly.pdbx_strand_id
1 'polypeptide(L)'
;MSTYTTGQIAKKANVSVRTIQYYDRKDLLNPATVSEGGRRLYTDHELQQLQLIQLLKSMGLSLTTIKDVLESPNANQVLDSLLVEQTRSLTDQIKASEKRLTLVEQARRSIGDLEMISPNTLTGIETMMESRKKLRTVHITMMTLGVIMDIIEISVIVLWAITGIWYPALIGLIIIIGMATYTVHYYYQRVRYVCPQCHTVFQPPMKSFFFSRHTAKTRKLTCPHCGYHGYCVEVGDWESN
;
A
#
# COMPACT_ATOMS: atom_id res chain seq x y z
N MET A 1 3.46 -45.94 27.04
CA MET A 1 3.33 -44.79 26.13
C MET A 1 2.86 -43.61 26.94
N SER A 2 3.45 -42.43 26.73
CA SER A 2 3.03 -41.23 27.47
C SER A 2 1.67 -40.77 26.98
N THR A 3 0.77 -40.43 27.92
CA THR A 3 -0.55 -39.89 27.60
C THR A 3 -0.59 -38.39 27.89
N TYR A 4 -1.30 -37.66 27.04
CA TYR A 4 -1.41 -36.20 27.07
C TYR A 4 -2.87 -35.80 27.07
N THR A 5 -3.24 -34.89 27.95
CA THR A 5 -4.50 -34.16 27.87
C THR A 5 -4.46 -33.15 26.71
N THR A 6 -5.63 -32.67 26.26
CA THR A 6 -5.73 -31.63 25.22
C THR A 6 -4.82 -30.42 25.47
N GLY A 7 -4.69 -29.97 26.72
CA GLY A 7 -3.81 -28.86 27.08
C GLY A 7 -2.31 -29.21 26.98
N GLN A 8 -1.94 -30.43 27.37
CA GLN A 8 -0.55 -30.89 27.31
C GLN A 8 -0.08 -31.11 25.89
N ILE A 9 -0.89 -31.75 25.03
CA ILE A 9 -0.54 -31.94 23.61
C ILE A 9 -0.49 -30.59 22.88
N ALA A 10 -1.43 -29.68 23.15
CA ALA A 10 -1.41 -28.33 22.58
C ALA A 10 -0.12 -27.59 22.93
N LYS A 11 0.31 -27.64 24.21
CA LYS A 11 1.58 -27.04 24.66
C LYS A 11 2.79 -27.69 24.00
N LYS A 12 2.84 -29.03 23.91
CA LYS A 12 3.94 -29.75 23.24
C LYS A 12 4.05 -29.42 21.76
N ALA A 13 2.92 -29.30 21.08
CA ALA A 13 2.86 -29.04 19.65
C ALA A 13 2.86 -27.54 19.29
N ASN A 14 3.00 -26.66 20.28
CA ASN A 14 2.96 -25.21 20.15
C ASN A 14 1.72 -24.67 19.41
N VAL A 15 0.55 -25.23 19.72
CA VAL A 15 -0.75 -24.79 19.17
C VAL A 15 -1.72 -24.44 20.29
N SER A 16 -2.77 -23.69 19.93
CA SER A 16 -3.84 -23.42 20.87
C SER A 16 -4.65 -24.68 21.17
N VAL A 17 -5.22 -24.78 22.38
CA VAL A 17 -6.20 -25.82 22.74
C VAL A 17 -7.38 -25.82 21.76
N ARG A 18 -7.79 -24.62 21.30
CA ARG A 18 -8.86 -24.45 20.31
C ARG A 18 -8.52 -25.14 18.98
N THR A 19 -7.24 -25.17 18.57
CA THR A 19 -6.77 -25.86 17.38
C THR A 19 -6.98 -27.37 17.49
N ILE A 20 -6.59 -27.97 18.62
CA ILE A 20 -6.79 -29.41 18.86
C ILE A 20 -8.28 -29.76 18.85
N GLN A 21 -9.09 -28.99 19.57
CA GLN A 21 -10.55 -29.18 19.58
C GLN A 21 -11.18 -28.99 18.19
N TYR A 22 -10.62 -28.11 17.37
CA TYR A 22 -11.10 -27.90 16.00
C TYR A 22 -10.75 -29.08 15.10
N TYR A 23 -9.55 -29.65 15.21
CA TYR A 23 -9.15 -30.84 14.45
C TYR A 23 -9.94 -32.08 14.88
N ASP A 24 -10.19 -32.25 16.17
CA ASP A 24 -11.09 -33.29 16.70
C ASP A 24 -12.51 -33.15 16.13
N ARG A 25 -13.11 -31.95 16.15
CA ARG A 25 -14.43 -31.71 15.53
C ARG A 25 -14.48 -31.90 14.01
N LYS A 26 -13.34 -31.93 13.34
CA LYS A 26 -13.23 -32.15 11.89
C LYS A 26 -12.86 -33.59 11.55
N ASP A 27 -12.78 -34.46 12.56
CA ASP A 27 -12.27 -35.83 12.46
C ASP A 27 -10.92 -35.87 11.73
N LEU A 28 -10.05 -34.90 12.03
CA LEU A 28 -8.71 -34.78 11.46
C LEU A 28 -7.64 -35.26 12.45
N LEU A 29 -7.90 -35.11 13.75
CA LEU A 29 -7.03 -35.60 14.81
C LEU A 29 -7.90 -36.04 16.00
N ASN A 30 -8.02 -37.35 16.17
CA ASN A 30 -8.92 -37.93 17.15
C ASN A 30 -8.13 -38.35 18.39
N PRO A 31 -8.71 -38.29 19.60
CA PRO A 31 -8.07 -38.80 20.80
C PRO A 31 -7.92 -40.31 20.73
N ALA A 32 -6.80 -40.84 21.24
CA ALA A 32 -6.60 -42.29 21.36
C ALA A 32 -7.61 -42.94 22.30
N THR A 33 -7.99 -42.23 23.37
CA THR A 33 -9.05 -42.69 24.26
C THR A 33 -9.74 -41.53 24.97
N VAL A 34 -10.91 -41.81 25.52
CA VAL A 34 -11.64 -40.91 26.40
C VAL A 34 -11.66 -41.54 27.79
N SER A 35 -11.10 -40.86 28.78
CA SER A 35 -11.10 -41.33 30.17
C SER A 35 -12.54 -41.45 30.70
N GLU A 36 -12.75 -42.23 31.76
CA GLU A 36 -14.06 -42.34 32.44
C GLU A 36 -14.68 -40.97 32.82
N GLY A 37 -13.86 -39.98 33.17
CA GLY A 37 -14.31 -38.60 33.44
C GLY A 37 -14.55 -37.72 32.21
N GLY A 38 -14.68 -38.30 31.01
CA GLY A 38 -14.94 -37.58 29.75
C GLY A 38 -13.75 -36.78 29.18
N ARG A 39 -12.55 -36.90 29.76
CA ARG A 39 -11.34 -36.20 29.27
C ARG A 39 -10.76 -36.93 28.06
N ARG A 40 -10.42 -36.16 27.03
CA ARG A 40 -9.70 -36.66 25.84
C ARG A 40 -8.23 -36.88 26.16
N LEU A 41 -7.74 -38.06 25.81
CA LEU A 41 -6.35 -38.47 26.00
C LEU A 41 -5.72 -38.81 24.66
N TYR A 42 -4.55 -38.24 24.43
CA TYR A 42 -3.73 -38.41 23.23
C TYR A 42 -2.43 -39.12 23.62
N THR A 43 -1.85 -39.86 22.68
CA THR A 43 -0.55 -40.52 22.88
C THR A 43 0.52 -39.84 22.04
N ASP A 44 1.73 -40.39 22.08
CA ASP A 44 2.83 -39.97 21.21
C ASP A 44 2.48 -40.13 19.71
N HIS A 45 1.61 -41.07 19.35
CA HIS A 45 1.15 -41.27 17.97
C HIS A 45 0.34 -40.08 17.46
N GLU A 46 -0.67 -39.62 18.21
CA GLU A 46 -1.47 -38.45 17.82
C GLU A 46 -0.63 -37.17 17.84
N LEU A 47 0.39 -37.09 18.70
CA LEU A 47 1.34 -35.98 18.66
C LEU A 47 2.13 -35.95 17.35
N GLN A 48 2.60 -37.10 16.86
CA GLN A 48 3.27 -37.20 15.56
C GLN A 48 2.34 -36.83 14.40
N GLN A 49 1.10 -37.33 14.43
CA GLN A 49 0.08 -36.99 13.42
C GLN A 49 -0.20 -35.48 13.42
N LEU A 50 -0.33 -34.86 14.60
CA LEU A 50 -0.51 -33.42 14.72
C LEU A 50 0.68 -32.63 14.16
N GLN A 51 1.91 -33.07 14.41
CA GLN A 51 3.11 -32.44 13.85
C GLN A 51 3.13 -32.52 12.32
N LEU A 52 2.75 -33.68 11.75
CA LEU A 52 2.61 -33.84 10.31
C LEU A 52 1.54 -32.91 9.71
N ILE A 53 0.35 -32.83 10.33
CA ILE A 53 -0.72 -31.91 9.89
C ILE A 53 -0.21 -30.46 9.89
N GLN A 54 0.55 -30.06 10.91
CA GLN A 54 1.11 -28.71 10.98
C GLN A 54 2.16 -28.45 9.89
N LEU A 55 3.01 -29.43 9.59
CA LEU A 55 3.99 -29.34 8.52
C LEU A 55 3.31 -29.17 7.15
N LEU A 56 2.30 -29.98 6.85
CA LEU A 56 1.58 -29.89 5.58
C LEU A 56 0.80 -28.56 5.46
N LYS A 57 0.24 -28.09 6.57
CA LYS A 57 -0.42 -26.79 6.61
C LYS A 57 0.56 -25.64 6.38
N SER A 58 1.78 -25.70 6.93
CA SER A 58 2.80 -24.65 6.70
C SER A 58 3.31 -24.65 5.26
N MET A 59 3.21 -25.77 4.56
CA MET A 59 3.45 -25.89 3.11
C MET A 59 2.30 -25.36 2.25
N GLY A 60 1.18 -24.93 2.85
CA GLY A 60 0.05 -24.32 2.15
C GLY A 60 -1.09 -25.27 1.80
N LEU A 61 -1.06 -26.53 2.25
CA LEU A 61 -2.16 -27.47 2.02
C LEU A 61 -3.37 -27.12 2.88
N SER A 62 -4.56 -27.28 2.30
CA SER A 62 -5.82 -27.11 3.01
C SER A 62 -6.07 -28.29 3.97
N LEU A 63 -6.81 -28.05 5.06
CA LEU A 63 -7.12 -29.10 6.05
C LEU A 63 -7.96 -30.25 5.46
N THR A 64 -8.79 -29.97 4.46
CA THR A 64 -9.57 -30.99 3.75
C THR A 64 -8.64 -31.88 2.94
N THR A 65 -7.74 -31.30 2.15
CA THR A 65 -6.73 -32.06 1.39
C THR A 65 -5.84 -32.89 2.30
N ILE A 66 -5.42 -32.34 3.45
CA ILE A 66 -4.61 -33.10 4.42
C ILE A 66 -5.38 -34.31 4.94
N LYS A 67 -6.67 -34.16 5.25
CA LYS A 67 -7.51 -35.27 5.68
C LYS A 67 -7.59 -36.36 4.61
N ASP A 68 -7.95 -35.98 3.39
CA ASP A 68 -8.13 -36.92 2.26
C ASP A 68 -6.84 -37.70 1.96
N VAL A 69 -5.67 -37.06 2.10
CA VAL A 69 -4.37 -37.70 1.90
C VAL A 69 -4.04 -38.68 3.02
N LEU A 70 -4.28 -38.30 4.28
CA LEU A 70 -3.99 -39.16 5.43
C LEU A 70 -4.91 -40.39 5.51
N GLU A 71 -6.14 -40.29 4.99
CA GLU A 71 -7.09 -41.40 4.92
C GLU A 71 -6.87 -42.33 3.70
N SER A 72 -6.02 -41.93 2.75
CA SER A 72 -5.76 -42.71 1.55
C SER A 72 -4.92 -43.96 1.84
N PRO A 73 -5.26 -45.14 1.26
CA PRO A 73 -4.46 -46.36 1.42
C PRO A 73 -3.03 -46.20 0.88
N ASN A 74 -2.79 -45.25 -0.02
CA ASN A 74 -1.47 -44.92 -0.57
C ASN A 74 -0.99 -43.53 -0.11
N ALA A 75 -1.32 -43.14 1.14
CA ALA A 75 -1.01 -41.83 1.70
C ALA A 75 0.43 -41.36 1.42
N ASN A 76 1.43 -42.23 1.60
CA ASN A 76 2.84 -41.88 1.38
C ASN A 76 3.16 -41.51 -0.08
N GLN A 77 2.60 -42.24 -1.06
CA GLN A 77 2.84 -41.96 -2.49
C GLN A 77 2.12 -40.68 -2.92
N VAL A 78 0.89 -40.48 -2.44
CA VAL A 78 0.13 -39.25 -2.72
C VAL A 78 0.85 -38.05 -2.09
N LEU A 79 1.30 -38.18 -0.84
CA LEU A 79 2.04 -37.15 -0.14
C LEU A 79 3.34 -36.78 -0.88
N ASP A 80 4.12 -37.77 -1.31
CA ASP A 80 5.35 -37.54 -2.07
C ASP A 80 5.05 -36.78 -3.37
N SER A 81 4.02 -37.18 -4.11
CA SER A 81 3.62 -36.49 -5.36
C SER A 81 3.20 -35.04 -5.12
N LEU A 82 2.48 -34.76 -4.02
CA LEU A 82 2.07 -33.41 -3.64
C LEU A 82 3.27 -32.55 -3.23
N LEU A 83 4.23 -33.12 -2.51
CA LEU A 83 5.45 -32.43 -2.12
C LEU A 83 6.30 -32.07 -3.34
N VAL A 84 6.46 -32.99 -4.29
CA VAL A 84 7.17 -32.74 -5.55
C VAL A 84 6.52 -31.59 -6.34
N GLU A 85 5.19 -31.60 -6.47
CA GLU A 85 4.47 -30.52 -7.17
C GLU A 85 4.61 -29.18 -6.43
N GLN A 86 4.55 -29.19 -5.10
CA GLN A 86 4.75 -27.99 -4.28
C GLN A 86 6.18 -27.44 -4.41
N THR A 87 7.19 -28.31 -4.43
CA THR A 87 8.58 -27.94 -4.68
C THR A 87 8.73 -27.28 -6.06
N ARG A 88 8.09 -27.85 -7.08
CA ARG A 88 8.09 -27.28 -8.43
C ARG A 88 7.47 -25.89 -8.47
N SER A 89 6.28 -25.73 -7.89
CA SER A 89 5.57 -24.45 -7.80
C SER A 89 6.40 -23.36 -7.10
N LEU A 90 7.01 -23.69 -5.96
CA LEU A 90 7.88 -22.75 -5.23
C LEU A 90 9.13 -22.38 -6.04
N THR A 91 9.73 -23.35 -6.75
CA THR A 91 10.88 -23.11 -7.63
C THR A 91 10.53 -22.14 -8.76
N ASP A 92 9.35 -22.29 -9.36
CA ASP A 92 8.89 -21.39 -10.42
C ASP A 92 8.58 -19.98 -9.89
N GLN A 93 8.06 -19.86 -8.67
CA GLN A 93 7.87 -18.57 -7.99
C GLN A 93 9.21 -17.88 -7.69
N ILE A 94 10.23 -18.62 -7.27
CA ILE A 94 11.59 -18.09 -7.06
C ILE A 94 12.14 -17.54 -8.38
N LYS A 95 12.11 -18.33 -9.46
CA LYS A 95 12.57 -17.89 -10.79
C LYS A 95 11.84 -16.64 -11.28
N ALA A 96 10.52 -16.57 -11.07
CA ALA A 96 9.72 -15.40 -11.44
C ALA A 96 10.12 -14.17 -10.61
N SER A 97 10.41 -14.35 -9.31
CA SER A 97 10.83 -13.29 -8.42
C SER A 97 12.25 -12.79 -8.75
N GLU A 98 13.18 -13.69 -9.10
CA GLU A 98 14.51 -13.34 -9.57
C GLU A 98 14.46 -12.50 -10.85
N LYS A 99 13.63 -12.89 -11.84
CA LYS A 99 13.42 -12.08 -13.05
C LYS A 99 12.88 -10.67 -12.74
N ARG A 100 12.01 -10.54 -11.75
CA ARG A 100 11.51 -9.22 -11.32
C ARG A 100 12.63 -8.42 -10.65
N LEU A 101 13.46 -9.06 -9.83
CA LEU A 101 14.62 -8.44 -9.21
C LEU A 101 15.60 -7.91 -10.28
N THR A 102 15.92 -8.70 -11.30
CA THR A 102 16.83 -8.25 -12.37
C THR A 102 16.29 -7.04 -13.13
N LEU A 103 14.97 -6.97 -13.38
CA LEU A 103 14.34 -5.80 -13.99
C LEU A 103 14.45 -4.56 -13.09
N VAL A 104 14.23 -4.71 -11.78
CA VAL A 104 14.37 -3.62 -10.81
C VAL A 104 15.83 -3.14 -10.74
N GLU A 105 16.80 -4.07 -10.72
CA GLU A 105 18.22 -3.72 -10.74
C GLU A 105 18.63 -3.02 -12.03
N GLN A 106 18.12 -3.46 -13.18
CA GLN A 106 18.37 -2.81 -14.47
C GLN A 106 17.79 -1.39 -14.50
N ALA A 107 16.56 -1.19 -13.98
CA ALA A 107 15.98 0.13 -13.83
C ALA A 107 16.82 1.01 -12.89
N ARG A 108 17.30 0.46 -11.77
CA ARG A 108 18.18 1.18 -10.83
C ARG A 108 19.52 1.57 -11.47
N ARG A 109 20.15 0.69 -12.25
CA ARG A 109 21.40 0.99 -12.97
C ARG A 109 21.19 2.07 -14.04
N SER A 110 20.11 1.97 -14.79
CA SER A 110 19.74 2.99 -15.79
C SER A 110 19.52 4.38 -15.17
N ILE A 111 19.09 4.44 -13.90
CA ILE A 111 19.00 5.68 -13.11
C ILE A 111 20.39 6.11 -12.57
N GLY A 112 21.25 5.15 -12.18
CA GLY A 112 22.60 5.42 -11.68
C GLY A 112 23.60 5.88 -12.73
N ASP A 113 23.45 5.44 -13.98
CA ASP A 113 24.29 5.83 -15.11
C ASP A 113 23.96 7.24 -15.66
N LEU A 114 22.83 7.83 -15.23
CA LEU A 114 22.53 9.26 -15.37
C LEU A 114 23.07 10.01 -14.15
N GLU A 115 24.40 10.09 -14.06
CA GLU A 115 25.25 10.72 -13.03
C GLU A 115 24.58 11.36 -11.80
N MET A 116 24.76 10.68 -10.66
CA MET A 116 24.93 11.30 -9.36
C MET A 116 26.20 12.18 -9.34
N ILE A 117 26.02 13.50 -9.23
CA ILE A 117 26.96 14.40 -8.52
C ILE A 117 26.26 14.70 -7.18
N SER A 118 26.60 14.10 -6.04
CA SER A 118 27.61 14.56 -5.07
C SER A 118 27.40 13.79 -3.74
N PRO A 119 28.42 13.55 -2.88
CA PRO A 119 28.38 12.58 -1.79
C PRO A 119 27.86 13.12 -0.45
N ASN A 120 26.62 13.63 -0.35
CA ASN A 120 26.09 14.13 0.95
C ASN A 120 24.66 13.59 1.25
N THR A 121 24.56 12.31 1.62
CA THR A 121 23.30 11.57 1.82
C THR A 121 22.47 11.92 3.06
N LEU A 122 22.96 12.77 3.97
CA LEU A 122 22.17 13.22 5.13
C LEU A 122 21.43 14.54 4.87
N THR A 123 22.09 15.52 4.24
CA THR A 123 21.47 16.80 3.88
C THR A 123 20.37 16.63 2.82
N GLY A 124 20.48 15.61 1.95
CA GLY A 124 19.47 15.28 0.96
C GLY A 124 18.14 14.78 1.55
N ILE A 125 18.17 14.06 2.68
CA ILE A 125 16.94 13.53 3.30
C ILE A 125 16.18 14.66 4.02
N GLU A 126 16.91 15.52 4.74
CA GLU A 126 16.32 16.66 5.46
C GLU A 126 15.66 17.66 4.49
N THR A 127 16.34 18.00 3.39
CA THR A 127 15.83 18.89 2.34
C THR A 127 14.62 18.30 1.58
N MET A 128 14.60 16.97 1.36
CA MET A 128 13.43 16.29 0.77
C MET A 128 12.23 16.20 1.73
N MET A 129 12.45 16.12 3.04
CA MET A 129 11.37 16.16 4.03
C MET A 129 10.80 17.57 4.21
N GLU A 130 11.66 18.59 4.22
CA GLU A 130 11.24 19.99 4.35
C GLU A 130 10.44 20.46 3.14
N SER A 131 10.89 20.12 1.92
CA SER A 131 10.16 20.46 0.68
C SER A 131 8.79 19.78 0.60
N ARG A 132 8.66 18.51 1.02
CA ARG A 132 7.35 17.83 1.11
C ARG A 132 6.42 18.49 2.13
N LYS A 133 6.95 18.97 3.25
CA LYS A 133 6.16 19.67 4.28
C LYS A 133 5.63 21.00 3.75
N LYS A 134 6.48 21.80 3.10
CA LYS A 134 6.09 23.09 2.47
C LYS A 134 4.98 22.90 1.43
N LEU A 135 5.13 21.92 0.53
CA LEU A 135 4.11 21.64 -0.50
C LEU A 135 2.79 21.15 0.10
N ARG A 136 2.86 20.29 1.13
CA ARG A 136 1.66 19.83 1.85
C ARG A 136 0.90 20.99 2.50
N THR A 137 1.61 21.96 3.10
CA THR A 137 0.97 23.15 3.67
C THR A 137 0.22 23.94 2.59
N VAL A 138 0.84 24.15 1.42
CA VAL A 138 0.21 24.84 0.29
C VAL A 138 -1.08 24.14 -0.16
N HIS A 139 -1.04 22.81 -0.33
CA HIS A 139 -2.22 22.03 -0.72
C HIS A 139 -3.34 22.08 0.34
N ILE A 140 -2.99 22.02 1.63
CA ILE A 140 -3.97 22.13 2.72
C ILE A 140 -4.59 23.53 2.73
N THR A 141 -3.79 24.59 2.63
CA THR A 141 -4.30 25.97 2.58
C THR A 141 -5.25 26.16 1.40
N MET A 142 -4.89 25.67 0.22
CA MET A 142 -5.76 25.70 -0.96
C MET A 142 -7.08 24.96 -0.72
N MET A 143 -7.04 23.77 -0.12
CA MET A 143 -8.24 22.99 0.20
C MET A 143 -9.13 23.72 1.21
N THR A 144 -8.55 24.35 2.24
CA THR A 144 -9.32 25.13 3.23
C THR A 144 -10.00 26.34 2.61
N LEU A 145 -9.31 27.09 1.72
CA LEU A 145 -9.89 28.24 1.03
C LEU A 145 -11.00 27.81 0.06
N GLY A 146 -10.83 26.69 -0.64
CA GLY A 146 -11.86 26.11 -1.50
C GLY A 146 -13.15 25.79 -0.73
N VAL A 147 -13.04 25.13 0.43
CA VAL A 147 -14.21 24.84 1.28
C VAL A 147 -14.94 26.12 1.71
N ILE A 148 -14.20 27.19 2.05
CA ILE A 148 -14.81 28.47 2.41
C ILE A 148 -15.54 29.08 1.21
N MET A 149 -14.95 29.03 0.01
CA MET A 149 -15.60 29.51 -1.22
C MET A 149 -16.90 28.74 -1.50
N ASP A 150 -16.89 27.41 -1.38
CA ASP A 150 -18.07 26.57 -1.59
C ASP A 150 -19.19 26.90 -0.60
N ILE A 151 -18.85 27.17 0.68
CA ILE A 151 -19.82 27.60 1.69
C ILE A 151 -20.46 28.93 1.32
N ILE A 152 -19.67 29.91 0.84
CA ILE A 152 -20.17 31.21 0.42
C ILE A 152 -21.10 31.05 -0.79
N GLU A 153 -20.70 30.26 -1.78
CA GLU A 153 -21.49 29.97 -2.98
C GLU A 153 -22.86 29.37 -2.63
N ILE A 154 -22.87 28.30 -1.83
CA ILE A 154 -24.10 27.62 -1.40
C ILE A 154 -25.00 28.57 -0.60
N SER A 155 -24.41 29.33 0.34
CA SER A 155 -25.17 30.23 1.22
C SER A 155 -25.89 31.32 0.43
N VAL A 156 -25.23 31.86 -0.59
CA VAL A 156 -25.76 32.88 -1.48
C VAL A 156 -26.88 32.33 -2.37
N ILE A 157 -26.71 31.12 -2.91
CA ILE A 157 -27.75 30.43 -3.71
C ILE A 157 -29.00 30.15 -2.86
N VAL A 158 -28.82 29.65 -1.64
CA VAL A 158 -29.93 29.35 -0.71
C VAL A 158 -30.67 30.63 -0.33
N LEU A 159 -29.96 31.71 -0.01
CA LEU A 159 -30.57 33.00 0.32
C LEU A 159 -31.40 33.56 -0.84
N TRP A 160 -30.89 33.46 -2.07
CA TRP A 160 -31.62 33.85 -3.27
C TRP A 160 -32.90 33.02 -3.45
N ALA A 161 -32.83 31.70 -3.26
CA ALA A 161 -33.99 30.81 -3.38
C ALA A 161 -35.10 31.08 -2.34
N ILE A 162 -34.74 31.50 -1.12
CA ILE A 162 -35.70 31.78 -0.04
C ILE A 162 -36.30 33.18 -0.17
N THR A 163 -35.47 34.19 -0.42
CA THR A 163 -35.87 35.60 -0.35
C THR A 163 -36.25 36.22 -1.69
N GLY A 164 -35.85 35.60 -2.81
CA GLY A 164 -35.97 36.16 -4.15
C GLY A 164 -35.05 37.36 -4.43
N ILE A 165 -34.20 37.75 -3.47
CA ILE A 165 -33.32 38.90 -3.59
C ILE A 165 -32.04 38.50 -4.32
N TRP A 166 -31.78 39.10 -5.48
CA TRP A 166 -30.70 38.69 -6.39
C TRP A 166 -29.35 39.41 -6.16
N TYR A 167 -29.33 40.62 -5.58
CA TYR A 167 -28.09 41.39 -5.42
C TYR A 167 -27.02 40.74 -4.50
N PRO A 168 -27.35 39.95 -3.44
CA PRO A 168 -26.37 39.19 -2.68
C PRO A 168 -25.60 38.18 -3.54
N ALA A 169 -26.20 37.69 -4.63
CA ALA A 169 -25.54 36.83 -5.60
C ALA A 169 -24.41 37.54 -6.35
N LEU A 170 -24.60 38.80 -6.70
CA LEU A 170 -23.53 39.60 -7.31
C LEU A 170 -22.38 39.85 -6.34
N ILE A 171 -22.69 40.17 -5.08
CA ILE A 171 -21.67 40.43 -4.04
C ILE A 171 -20.87 39.14 -3.76
N GLY A 172 -21.57 38.01 -3.59
CA GLY A 172 -20.94 36.69 -3.41
C GLY A 172 -20.04 36.30 -4.57
N LEU A 173 -20.47 36.53 -5.81
CA LEU A 173 -19.68 36.26 -7.00
C LEU A 173 -18.37 37.07 -7.04
N ILE A 174 -18.42 38.36 -6.69
CA ILE A 174 -17.21 39.20 -6.63
C ILE A 174 -16.23 38.67 -5.57
N ILE A 175 -16.74 38.26 -4.40
CA ILE A 175 -15.93 37.68 -3.32
C ILE A 175 -15.29 36.36 -3.77
N ILE A 176 -16.05 35.47 -4.40
CA ILE A 176 -15.57 34.17 -4.89
C ILE A 176 -14.50 34.36 -5.97
N ILE A 177 -14.69 35.29 -6.91
CA ILE A 177 -13.69 35.62 -7.93
C ILE A 177 -12.40 36.15 -7.26
N GLY A 178 -12.52 37.03 -6.27
CA GLY A 178 -11.39 37.54 -5.48
C GLY A 178 -10.64 36.42 -4.75
N MET A 179 -11.35 35.51 -4.09
CA MET A 179 -10.75 34.37 -3.40
C MET A 179 -10.12 33.36 -4.36
N ALA A 180 -10.75 33.08 -5.50
CA ALA A 180 -10.22 32.20 -6.53
C ALA A 180 -8.91 32.74 -7.11
N THR A 181 -8.91 34.03 -7.49
CA THR A 181 -7.72 34.71 -8.02
C THR A 181 -6.59 34.76 -6.99
N TYR A 182 -6.89 35.05 -5.72
CA TYR A 182 -5.92 34.97 -4.63
C TYR A 182 -5.34 33.56 -4.48
N THR A 183 -6.18 32.53 -4.46
CA THR A 183 -5.74 31.14 -4.26
C THR A 183 -4.85 30.67 -5.39
N VAL A 184 -5.20 30.98 -6.64
CA VAL A 184 -4.34 30.67 -7.79
C VAL A 184 -3.01 31.44 -7.69
N HIS A 185 -3.05 32.72 -7.36
CA HIS A 185 -1.82 33.52 -7.22
C HIS A 185 -0.91 32.97 -6.12
N TYR A 186 -1.47 32.65 -4.95
CA TYR A 186 -0.79 32.02 -3.83
C TYR A 186 -0.15 30.68 -4.23
N TYR A 187 -0.89 29.83 -4.93
CA TYR A 187 -0.40 28.54 -5.40
C TYR A 187 0.71 28.71 -6.45
N TYR A 188 0.52 29.59 -7.43
CA TYR A 188 1.50 29.89 -8.48
C TYR A 188 2.82 30.42 -7.93
N GLN A 189 2.80 31.23 -6.87
CA GLN A 189 4.00 31.79 -6.24
C GLN A 189 4.81 30.77 -5.43
N ARG A 190 4.19 29.66 -5.00
CA ARG A 190 4.82 28.71 -4.06
C ARG A 190 5.16 27.36 -4.70
N VAL A 191 4.89 27.22 -6.00
CA VAL A 191 5.08 25.98 -6.73
C VAL A 191 5.97 26.20 -7.94
N ARG A 192 6.99 25.35 -8.03
CA ARG A 192 7.86 25.21 -9.20
C ARG A 192 7.73 23.80 -9.76
N TYR A 193 8.29 23.59 -10.95
CA TYR A 193 8.28 22.30 -11.62
C TYR A 193 9.69 21.86 -11.97
N VAL A 194 9.97 20.58 -11.80
CA VAL A 194 11.25 19.95 -12.16
C VAL A 194 11.08 19.20 -13.47
N CYS A 195 11.97 19.48 -14.42
CA CYS A 195 12.06 18.71 -15.66
C CYS A 195 12.68 17.32 -15.38
N PRO A 196 12.08 16.20 -15.82
CA PRO A 196 12.65 14.86 -15.60
C PRO A 196 13.89 14.56 -16.44
N GLN A 197 14.16 15.34 -17.49
CA GLN A 197 15.29 15.09 -18.39
C GLN A 197 16.55 15.84 -17.97
N CYS A 198 16.44 17.13 -17.60
CA CYS A 198 17.59 17.96 -17.23
C CYS A 198 17.58 18.43 -15.78
N HIS A 199 16.59 18.01 -14.97
CA HIS A 199 16.44 18.36 -13.55
C HIS A 199 16.36 19.87 -13.26
N THR A 200 16.26 20.72 -14.28
CA THR A 200 16.08 22.15 -14.11
C THR A 200 14.74 22.43 -13.47
N VAL A 201 14.77 23.32 -12.49
CA VAL A 201 13.63 23.81 -11.75
C VAL A 201 13.18 25.09 -12.44
N PHE A 202 11.91 25.16 -12.81
CA PHE A 202 11.39 26.31 -13.53
C PHE A 202 9.95 26.59 -13.13
N GLN A 203 9.52 27.81 -13.38
CA GLN A 203 8.11 28.19 -13.29
C GLN A 203 7.56 28.32 -14.71
N PRO A 204 6.48 27.60 -15.03
CA PRO A 204 5.83 27.75 -16.32
C PRO A 204 5.15 29.12 -16.42
N PRO A 205 5.00 29.70 -17.62
CA PRO A 205 4.17 30.88 -17.80
C PRO A 205 2.73 30.59 -17.37
N MET A 206 2.02 31.62 -16.86
CA MET A 206 0.65 31.50 -16.35
C MET A 206 -0.29 30.75 -17.29
N LYS A 207 -0.19 30.95 -18.60
CA LYS A 207 -1.04 30.27 -19.59
C LYS A 207 -0.87 28.75 -19.56
N SER A 208 0.37 28.24 -19.56
CA SER A 208 0.60 26.78 -19.48
C SER A 208 0.35 26.26 -18.07
N PHE A 209 0.57 27.09 -17.04
CA PHE A 209 0.17 26.74 -15.68
C PHE A 209 -1.33 26.46 -15.57
N PHE A 210 -2.20 27.29 -16.15
CA PHE A 210 -3.64 27.07 -16.07
C PHE A 210 -4.14 25.94 -16.98
N PHE A 211 -3.73 25.95 -18.25
CA PHE A 211 -4.40 25.13 -19.28
C PHE A 211 -3.71 23.79 -19.57
N SER A 212 -2.51 23.55 -19.05
CA SER A 212 -1.85 22.25 -19.25
C SER A 212 -2.56 21.11 -18.51
N ARG A 213 -2.55 19.93 -19.12
CA ARG A 213 -2.95 18.66 -18.48
C ARG A 213 -2.13 18.46 -17.21
N HIS A 214 -2.79 18.13 -16.11
CA HIS A 214 -2.15 17.95 -14.82
C HIS A 214 -2.75 16.78 -14.04
N THR A 215 -1.97 16.26 -13.10
CA THR A 215 -2.38 15.37 -12.02
C THR A 215 -2.12 16.07 -10.69
N ALA A 216 -2.45 15.44 -9.57
CA ALA A 216 -2.22 16.00 -8.24
C ALA A 216 -0.74 16.30 -7.90
N LYS A 217 0.24 15.85 -8.71
CA LYS A 217 1.68 16.05 -8.47
C LYS A 217 2.48 16.43 -9.72
N THR A 218 1.87 16.47 -10.89
CA THR A 218 2.60 16.68 -12.15
C THR A 218 1.80 17.52 -13.11
N ARG A 219 2.49 18.23 -14.01
CA ARG A 219 1.87 19.03 -15.06
C ARG A 219 2.62 18.82 -16.37
N LYS A 220 1.89 18.69 -17.48
CA LYS A 220 2.47 18.55 -18.81
C LYS A 220 2.99 19.91 -19.29
N LEU A 221 4.30 20.09 -19.28
CA LEU A 221 4.97 21.36 -19.53
C LEU A 221 6.10 21.18 -20.55
N THR A 222 6.52 22.29 -21.15
CA THR A 222 7.75 22.37 -21.93
C THR A 222 8.84 22.97 -21.05
N CYS A 223 9.94 22.26 -20.88
CA CYS A 223 11.10 22.76 -20.14
C CYS A 223 11.77 23.90 -20.94
N PRO A 224 11.99 25.07 -20.34
CA PRO A 224 12.67 26.19 -21.02
C PRO A 224 14.16 25.93 -21.24
N HIS A 225 14.75 24.97 -20.52
CA HIS A 225 16.18 24.68 -20.58
C HIS A 225 16.55 23.64 -21.65
N CYS A 226 15.92 22.46 -21.62
CA CYS A 226 16.25 21.37 -22.55
C CYS A 226 15.20 21.11 -23.63
N GLY A 227 14.08 21.83 -23.63
CA GLY A 227 12.99 21.64 -24.59
C GLY A 227 12.12 20.40 -24.36
N TYR A 228 12.38 19.60 -23.33
CA TYR A 228 11.54 18.44 -22.97
C TYR A 228 10.07 18.83 -22.85
N HIS A 229 9.19 18.13 -23.57
CA HIS A 229 7.75 18.32 -23.50
C HIS A 229 7.06 17.07 -22.93
N GLY A 230 6.65 17.12 -21.67
CA GLY A 230 6.06 15.98 -20.98
C GLY A 230 5.65 16.33 -19.56
N TYR A 231 5.41 15.33 -18.73
CA TYR A 231 5.04 15.56 -17.33
C TYR A 231 6.26 16.02 -16.53
N CYS A 232 6.16 17.21 -15.94
CA CYS A 232 7.12 17.77 -14.99
C CYS A 232 6.55 17.66 -13.57
N VAL A 233 7.43 17.40 -12.60
CA VAL A 233 7.04 17.12 -11.21
C VAL A 233 6.93 18.41 -10.42
N GLU A 234 5.84 18.56 -9.67
CA GLU A 234 5.60 19.67 -8.77
C GLU A 234 6.54 19.63 -7.56
N VAL A 235 7.20 20.75 -7.26
CA VAL A 235 8.02 20.93 -6.05
C VAL A 235 7.68 22.25 -5.39
N GLY A 236 7.75 22.29 -4.05
CA GLY A 236 7.59 23.54 -3.31
C GLY A 236 8.79 24.44 -3.52
N ASP A 237 8.55 25.74 -3.67
CA ASP A 237 9.63 26.72 -3.78
C ASP A 237 10.47 26.74 -2.47
N TRP A 238 11.79 26.62 -2.59
CA TRP A 238 12.75 26.66 -1.49
C TRP A 238 13.43 28.01 -1.33
N GLU A 239 13.21 28.96 -2.26
CA GLU A 239 13.90 30.26 -2.25
C GLU A 239 13.25 31.34 -1.40
N SER A 240 12.18 31.04 -0.65
CA SER A 240 11.64 31.99 0.32
C SER A 240 12.13 31.65 1.73
N ASN A 241 13.17 32.37 2.16
CA ASN A 241 13.30 32.83 3.54
C ASN A 241 11.94 33.34 4.06
#